data_AF-A0A2N1WEN2-F1
#
_entry.id   AF-A0A2N1WEN2-F1
#
_cell.length_a   1.000
_cell.length_b   1.000
_cell.length_c   1.000
_cell.angle_alpha   90.00
_cell.angle_beta   90.00
_cell.angle_gamma   90.00
#
_symmetry.space_group_name_H-M   'P 1'
#
loop_
_entity.id
_entity.type
_entity.pdbx_description
1 polymer ?
#
loop_
_entity_poly.entity_id
_entity_poly.type
_entity_poly.pdbx_seq_one_letter_code
_entity_poly.pdbx_strand_id
1 'polypeptide(L)' 'MAVHVCEDRPDGASLIGVTPEGGLYEFGTNALSDAELCGVCFSPSGDTMFINLQDDGLTLAIHGPFPVRHR' A
#
# COMPACT_ATOMS: atom_id res chain seq x y z
N MET A 1 6.69 -3.56 -13.95
CA MET A 1 5.44 -3.54 -13.16
C MET A 1 5.86 -3.56 -11.71
N ALA A 2 5.46 -2.58 -10.91
CA ALA A 2 5.68 -2.63 -9.46
C ALA A 2 4.48 -3.35 -8.84
N VAL A 3 4.74 -4.31 -7.97
CA VAL A 3 3.70 -5.01 -7.19
C VAL A 3 3.70 -4.41 -5.80
N HIS A 4 2.52 -4.16 -5.24
CA HIS A 4 2.35 -3.75 -3.85
C HIS A 4 1.66 -4.89 -3.10
N VAL A 5 2.17 -5.20 -1.90
CA VAL A 5 1.71 -6.29 -1.05
C VAL A 5 1.38 -5.71 0.31
N CYS A 6 0.19 -6.00 0.82
CA CYS A 6 -0.16 -5.64 2.19
C CYS A 6 0.21 -6.79 3.11
N GLU A 7 0.89 -6.49 4.21
CA GLU A 7 1.20 -7.47 5.24
C GLU A 7 0.08 -7.58 6.28
N ASP A 8 -0.10 -8.79 6.78
CA ASP A 8 -0.91 -9.11 7.96
C ASP A 8 0.06 -9.51 9.08
N ARG A 9 0.27 -8.62 10.05
CA ARG A 9 1.15 -8.87 11.19
C ARG A 9 0.53 -8.34 12.49
N PRO A 10 0.72 -9.04 13.63
CA PRO A 10 0.14 -8.65 14.92
C PRO A 10 0.76 -7.40 15.54
N ASP A 11 1.93 -6.96 15.05
CA ASP A 11 2.73 -5.85 15.59
C ASP A 11 2.76 -4.63 14.65
N GLY A 12 1.71 -4.48 13.85
CA GLY A 12 1.56 -3.42 12.86
C GLY A 12 1.87 -3.91 11.45
N ALA A 13 1.08 -3.44 10.48
CA ALA A 13 1.17 -3.86 9.09
C ALA A 13 1.87 -2.85 8.20
N SER A 14 2.69 -3.37 7.28
CA SER A 14 3.41 -2.58 6.29
C SER A 14 2.91 -2.85 4.88
N LEU A 15 2.97 -1.82 4.05
CA LEU A 15 2.80 -1.90 2.61
C LEU A 15 4.19 -2.13 2.01
N ILE A 16 4.38 -3.26 1.35
CA ILE A 16 5.64 -3.65 0.75
C ILE A 16 5.58 -3.44 -0.76
N GLY A 17 6.60 -2.77 -1.29
CA GLY A 17 6.85 -2.70 -2.72
C GLY A 17 7.77 -3.83 -3.18
N VAL A 18 7.44 -4.45 -4.31
CA VAL A 18 8.28 -5.45 -4.98
C VAL A 18 8.81 -4.87 -6.29
N THR A 19 10.13 -4.84 -6.44
CA THR A 19 10.78 -4.40 -7.68
C THR A 19 10.60 -5.44 -8.79
N PRO A 20 10.77 -5.09 -10.07
CA PRO A 20 10.71 -6.05 -11.18
C PRO A 20 11.72 -7.21 -11.05
N GLU A 21 12.83 -6.98 -10.35
CA GLU A 21 13.89 -7.95 -10.07
C GLU A 21 13.58 -8.81 -8.83
N GLY A 22 12.45 -8.58 -8.16
CA GLY A 22 12.02 -9.32 -6.96
C GLY A 22 12.54 -8.75 -5.64
N GLY A 23 13.18 -7.58 -5.64
CA GLY A 23 13.62 -6.90 -4.42
C GLY A 23 12.44 -6.37 -3.61
N LEU A 24 12.55 -6.40 -2.28
CA LEU A 24 11.54 -5.88 -1.36
C LEU A 24 11.97 -4.54 -0.78
N TYR A 25 11.05 -3.60 -0.65
CA TYR A 25 11.25 -2.36 0.10
C TYR A 25 9.97 -1.96 0.82
N GLU A 26 10.11 -1.39 2.01
CA GLU A 26 8.97 -0.83 2.75
C GLU A 26 8.50 0.44 2.04
N PHE A 27 7.23 0.46 1.63
CA PHE A 27 6.59 1.62 1.01
C PHE A 27 5.90 2.51 2.05
N GLY A 28 5.31 1.90 3.08
CA GLY A 28 4.67 2.61 4.18
C GLY A 28 4.21 1.66 5.26
N THR A 29 3.76 2.21 6.39
CA THR A 29 3.28 1.44 7.55
C THR A 29 1.99 2.04 8.10
N ASN A 30 1.13 1.19 8.68
CA ASN A 30 0.00 1.66 9.46
C ASN A 30 0.51 2.29 10.76
N ALA A 31 0.44 3.62 10.85
CA ALA A 31 0.84 4.38 12.05
C ALA A 31 -0.33 4.72 12.97
N LEU A 32 -1.56 4.38 12.59
CA LEU A 32 -2.77 4.71 13.34
C LEU A 32 -3.09 3.65 14.40
N SER A 33 -2.92 2.38 14.05
CA SER A 33 -3.37 1.22 14.83
C SER A 33 -2.52 -0.02 14.50
N ASP A 34 -2.80 -1.12 15.21
CA ASP A 34 -2.23 -2.44 14.91
C ASP A 34 -3.05 -3.22 13.86
N ALA A 35 -4.06 -2.59 13.24
CA ALA A 35 -4.89 -3.23 12.22
C ALA A 35 -4.05 -3.57 10.98
N GLU A 36 -4.34 -4.72 10.36
CA GLU A 36 -3.68 -5.10 9.12
C GLU A 36 -4.00 -4.11 7.99
N LEU A 37 -3.03 -3.95 7.08
CA LEU A 37 -3.31 -3.36 5.79
C LEU A 37 -3.90 -4.45 4.91
N CYS A 38 -4.98 -4.14 4.22
CA CYS A 38 -5.59 -5.08 3.28
C CYS A 38 -6.05 -4.33 2.03
N GLY A 39 -5.89 -4.94 0.86
CA GLY A 39 -6.27 -4.33 -0.42
C GLY A 39 -5.49 -3.06 -0.77
N VAL A 40 -4.85 -3.04 -1.93
CA VAL A 40 -4.22 -1.82 -2.44
C VAL A 40 -4.49 -1.70 -3.93
N CYS A 41 -4.90 -0.52 -4.36
CA CYS A 41 -5.04 -0.21 -5.78
C CYS A 41 -4.77 1.26 -6.05
N PHE A 42 -4.56 1.58 -7.33
CA PHE A 42 -4.43 2.94 -7.79
C PHE A 42 -5.63 3.29 -8.66
N SER A 43 -6.07 4.55 -8.56
CA SER A 43 -6.95 5.18 -9.55
C SER A 43 -6.40 5.01 -10.99
N PRO A 44 -7.26 5.06 -12.02
CA PRO A 44 -6.81 4.93 -13.42
C PRO A 44 -5.80 6.01 -13.85
N SER A 45 -5.88 7.21 -13.28
CA SER A 45 -4.93 8.32 -13.45
C SER A 45 -3.59 8.07 -12.76
N GLY A 46 -3.54 7.18 -11.77
CA GLY A 46 -2.34 6.88 -10.97
C GLY A 46 -1.98 7.96 -9.95
N ASP A 47 -2.83 8.96 -9.74
CA ASP A 47 -2.60 10.08 -8.81
C ASP A 47 -3.19 9.84 -7.41
N THR A 48 -4.02 8.82 -7.26
CA THR A 48 -4.61 8.40 -5.97
C THR A 48 -4.38 6.92 -5.73
N MET A 49 -3.83 6.58 -4.57
CA MET A 49 -3.77 5.23 -4.01
C MET A 49 -4.94 5.03 -3.04
N PHE A 50 -5.60 3.89 -3.13
CA PHE A 50 -6.59 3.43 -2.15
C PHE A 50 -6.02 2.24 -1.39
N ILE A 51 -6.14 2.28 -0.06
CA ILE A 51 -5.72 1.19 0.83
C ILE A 51 -6.70 1.04 1.98
N ASN A 52 -6.93 -0.19 2.44
CA ASN A 52 -7.84 -0.47 3.56
C ASN A 52 -7.07 -0.84 4.82
N LEU A 53 -7.64 -0.46 5.97
CA LEU A 53 -7.25 -0.95 7.30
C LEU A 53 -8.39 -1.86 7.76
N GLN A 54 -8.15 -3.17 7.85
CA GLN A 54 -9.23 -4.17 7.92
C GLN A 54 -10.11 -3.99 9.16
N ASP A 55 -9.52 -4.15 10.35
CA ASP A 55 -10.25 -4.13 11.62
C ASP A 55 -10.78 -2.73 11.99
N ASP A 56 -10.12 -1.68 11.51
CA ASP A 56 -10.61 -0.31 11.67
C ASP A 56 -11.82 0.00 10.76
N GLY A 57 -12.07 -0.83 9.74
CA GLY A 57 -13.15 -0.61 8.78
C GLY A 57 -12.95 0.64 7.92
N LEU A 58 -11.70 1.06 7.71
CA LEU A 58 -11.36 2.30 6.98
C LEU A 58 -10.88 2.02 5.56
N THR A 59 -11.20 2.94 4.66
CA THR A 59 -10.59 3.04 3.32
C THR A 59 -9.97 4.42 3.20
N LEU A 60 -8.66 4.47 2.97
CA LEU A 60 -7.92 5.71 2.83
C LEU A 60 -7.71 6.02 1.35
N ALA A 61 -7.94 7.28 0.97
CA ALA A 61 -7.52 7.83 -0.31
C ALA A 61 -6.26 8.68 -0.08
N ILE A 62 -5.14 8.26 -0.64
CA ILE A 62 -3.84 8.93 -0.50
C ILE A 62 -3.49 9.54 -1.85
N HIS A 63 -3.29 10.85 -1.87
CA HIS A 63 -2.98 11.61 -3.09
C HIS A 63 -1.47 11.75 -3.28
N GLY A 64 -1.03 11.56 -4.52
CA GLY A 64 0.36 11.62 -4.95
C GLY A 64 0.89 13.04 -5.20
N PRO A 65 2.12 13.15 -5.73
CA PRO A 65 2.64 12.31 -6.80
C PRO A 65 3.20 10.97 -6.33
N PHE A 66 2.81 9.90 -7.02
CA PHE A 66 3.45 8.60 -6.91
C PHE A 66 4.46 8.43 -8.05
N PRO A 67 5.58 7.70 -7.87
CA PRO A 67 6.50 7.38 -8.95
C PRO A 67 5.80 6.50 -10.00
N VAL A 68 5.14 7.12 -10.99
CA VAL A 68 4.49 6.38 -12.08
C VAL A 68 5.57 5.89 -13.05
N ARG A 69 5.68 4.56 -13.21
CA ARG A 69 6.26 4.02 -14.46
C ARG A 69 5.12 3.95 -15.48
N HIS A 70 5.08 4.91 -16.40
CA HIS A 70 4.28 4.80 -17.61
C HIS A 70 4.65 3.49 -18.31
N ARG A 71 3.63 2.77 -18.79
CA ARG A 71 3.80 1.52 -19.54
C ARG A 71 4.75 1.70 -20.73
#